data_AF-A0A068T2E3-F1
#
_entry.id   AF-A0A068T2E3-F1
#
_cell.length_a   1.000
_cell.length_b   1.000
_cell.length_c   1.000
_cell.angle_alpha   90.00
_cell.angle_beta   90.00
_cell.angle_gamma   90.00
#
_symmetry.space_group_name_H-M   'P 1'
#
loop_
_entity.id
_entity.type
_entity.pdbx_description
1 polymer ?
#
loop_
_entity_poly.entity_id
_entity_poly.type
_entity_poly.pdbx_seq_one_letter_code
_entity_poly.pdbx_strand_id
1 'polypeptide(L)' 'MGSSLSLIDIKDLEPDRYYWIRKNGADAAIEIGRVSTIFGKDREFWTVVTTGSETHHMLYDFEFLIEIGPPEFQRDAPIG' A
#
# COMPACT_ATOMS: atom_id res chain seq x y z
N MET A 1 -8.88 -16.06 16.02
CA MET A 1 -8.58 -14.67 16.46
C MET A 1 -8.06 -13.91 15.26
N GLY A 2 -8.78 -12.89 14.78
CA GLY A 2 -8.29 -12.04 13.71
C GLY A 2 -7.20 -11.14 14.26
N SER A 3 -5.97 -11.32 13.81
CA SER A 3 -4.86 -10.42 14.14
C SER A 3 -5.26 -9.01 13.72
N SER A 4 -5.35 -8.09 14.69
CA SER A 4 -5.52 -6.67 14.41
C SER A 4 -4.22 -6.19 13.77
N LEU A 5 -4.14 -6.21 12.44
CA LEU A 5 -3.10 -5.50 11.72
C LEU A 5 -3.19 -4.04 12.15
N SER A 6 -2.10 -3.52 12.73
CA SER A 6 -2.01 -2.09 13.00
C SER A 6 -1.92 -1.40 11.65
N LEU A 7 -2.95 -0.61 11.33
CA LEU A 7 -3.00 0.14 10.08
C LEU A 7 -1.82 1.10 10.01
N ILE A 8 -1.26 1.24 8.82
CA ILE A 8 -0.24 2.24 8.54
C ILE A 8 -0.95 3.59 8.43
N ASP A 9 -0.47 4.57 9.20
CA ASP A 9 -1.01 5.92 9.14
C ASP A 9 -0.57 6.60 7.84
N ILE A 10 -1.44 7.45 7.29
CA ILE A 10 -1.19 8.18 6.04
C ILE A 10 0.11 9.02 6.13
N LYS A 11 0.48 9.49 7.34
CA LYS A 11 1.71 10.25 7.55
C LYS A 11 2.99 9.41 7.41
N ASP A 12 2.88 8.09 7.55
CA ASP A 12 4.00 7.14 7.48
C ASP A 12 4.14 6.53 6.08
N LEU A 13 3.25 6.88 5.14
CA LEU A 13 3.36 6.44 3.76
C LEU A 13 4.55 7.10 3.06
N GLU A 14 5.22 6.31 2.23
CA GLU A 14 6.30 6.73 1.37
C GLU A 14 5.80 6.93 -0.08
N PRO A 15 6.38 7.90 -0.82
CA PRO A 15 6.04 8.11 -2.21
C PRO A 15 6.49 6.93 -3.08
N ASP A 16 5.72 6.62 -4.12
CA ASP A 16 6.04 5.58 -5.11
C ASP A 16 6.19 4.15 -4.56
N ARG A 17 5.71 3.90 -3.33
CA ARG A 17 5.66 2.57 -2.71
C ARG A 17 4.34 1.86 -2.95
N TYR A 18 4.39 0.54 -2.77
CA TYR A 18 3.25 -0.36 -2.89
C TYR A 18 2.81 -0.83 -1.51
N TYR A 19 1.50 -0.93 -1.32
CA TYR A 19 0.89 -1.34 -0.07
C TYR A 19 -0.26 -2.31 -0.34
N TRP A 20 -0.45 -3.23 0.59
CA TRP A 20 -1.75 -3.88 0.75
C TRP A 20 -2.73 -2.85 1.30
N ILE A 21 -3.78 -2.60 0.54
CA ILE A 21 -4.81 -1.62 0.89
C ILE A 21 -6.17 -2.29 0.95
N ARG A 22 -7.09 -1.67 1.69
CA ARG A 22 -8.51 -1.98 1.65
C ARG A 22 -9.28 -0.68 1.45
N LYS A 23 -10.20 -0.65 0.49
CA LYS A 23 -11.08 0.51 0.30
C LYS A 23 -12.02 0.66 1.51
N ASN A 24 -12.36 1.88 1.90
CA ASN A 24 -13.32 2.09 2.97
C ASN A 24 -14.72 1.62 2.50
N GLY A 25 -15.29 0.61 3.16
CA GLY A 25 -16.60 0.07 2.81
C GLY A 25 -16.84 -1.34 3.38
N ALA A 26 -18.12 -1.74 3.45
CA ALA A 26 -18.54 -2.98 4.12
C ALA A 26 -18.10 -4.29 3.42
N ASP A 27 -17.63 -4.22 2.17
CA ASP A 27 -17.28 -5.40 1.35
C ASP A 27 -15.99 -5.18 0.54
N ALA A 28 -15.11 -4.29 0.99
CA ALA A 28 -13.90 -3.99 0.24
C ALA A 28 -12.89 -5.12 0.32
N ALA A 29 -12.54 -5.68 -0.84
CA ALA A 29 -11.45 -6.63 -0.97
C ALA A 29 -10.10 -5.96 -0.63
N ILE A 30 -9.16 -6.79 -0.15
CA ILE A 30 -7.77 -6.37 0.00
C ILE A 30 -7.11 -6.47 -1.37
N GLU A 31 -6.46 -5.40 -1.80
CA GLU A 31 -5.78 -5.31 -3.09
C GLU A 31 -4.45 -4.55 -2.98
N ILE A 32 -3.66 -4.58 -4.05
CA ILE A 32 -2.36 -3.88 -4.09
C ILE A 32 -2.57 -2.48 -4.65
N GLY A 33 -2.27 -1.48 -3.83
CA GLY A 33 -2.27 -0.07 -4.18
C GLY A 33 -0.86 0.50 -4.23
N ARG A 34 -0.60 1.39 -5.18
CA ARG A 34 0.61 2.22 -5.23
C ARG A 34 0.27 3.63 -4.80
N VAL A 35 1.08 4.21 -3.91
CA VAL A 35 1.05 5.64 -3.61
C VAL A 35 1.75 6.39 -4.74
N SER A 36 1.01 7.23 -5.46
CA SER A 36 1.48 8.01 -6.59
C SER A 36 1.54 9.50 -6.26
N THR A 37 2.66 10.13 -6.60
CA THR A 37 2.90 11.57 -6.43
C THR A 37 2.82 12.35 -7.74
N ILE A 38 2.14 11.81 -8.76
CA ILE A 38 2.10 12.42 -10.10
C ILE A 38 1.45 13.81 -10.11
N PHE A 39 0.51 14.06 -9.19
CA PHE A 39 -0.19 15.34 -9.08
C PHE A 39 0.53 16.37 -8.20
N GLY A 40 1.56 15.96 -7.46
CA GLY A 40 2.28 16.85 -6.56
C GLY A 40 3.18 16.09 -5.59
N LYS A 41 4.24 16.77 -5.14
CA LYS A 41 5.19 16.22 -4.17
C LYS A 41 4.67 16.32 -2.74
N ASP A 42 3.84 17.31 -2.46
CA ASP A 42 3.18 17.44 -1.17
C ASP A 42 2.16 16.33 -0.97
N ARG A 43 2.11 15.80 0.25
CA ARG A 43 1.30 14.62 0.61
C ARG A 43 -0.20 14.83 0.38
N GLU A 44 -0.67 16.07 0.41
CA GLU A 44 -2.06 16.42 0.09
C GLU A 44 -2.45 16.11 -1.36
N PHE A 45 -1.48 16.04 -2.28
CA PHE A 45 -1.69 15.70 -3.69
C PHE A 45 -1.43 14.23 -4.00
N TRP A 46 -1.05 13.44 -3.00
CA TRP A 46 -0.76 12.02 -3.22
C TRP A 46 -2.06 11.24 -3.41
N THR A 47 -1.98 10.23 -4.26
CA THR A 47 -3.12 9.41 -4.66
C THR A 47 -2.75 7.93 -4.60
N VAL A 48 -3.75 7.06 -4.56
CA VAL A 48 -3.59 5.62 -4.70
C VAL A 48 -4.04 5.20 -6.08
N VAL A 49 -3.21 4.39 -6.73
CA VAL A 49 -3.56 3.68 -7.97
C VAL A 49 -3.55 2.19 -7.67
N THR A 50 -4.66 1.51 -7.93
CA THR A 50 -4.74 0.07 -7.71
C THR A 50 -4.16 -0.70 -8.90
N THR A 51 -3.64 -1.89 -8.64
CA THR A 51 -3.00 -2.70 -9.67
C THR A 51 -4.02 -3.10 -10.75
N GLY A 52 -3.76 -2.74 -12.00
CA GLY A 52 -4.67 -2.98 -13.12
C GLY A 52 -5.69 -1.87 -13.38
N SER A 53 -5.67 -0.79 -12.58
CA SER A 53 -6.44 0.43 -12.79
C SER A 53 -5.52 1.60 -13.08
N GLU A 54 -5.97 2.54 -13.92
CA GLU A 54 -5.31 3.85 -14.13
C GLU A 54 -6.01 4.96 -13.33
N THR A 55 -7.01 4.60 -12.53
CA THR A 55 -7.79 5.57 -11.75
C THR A 55 -7.04 5.92 -10.47
N HIS A 56 -6.87 7.23 -10.26
CA HIS A 56 -6.28 7.77 -9.05
C HIS A 56 -7.36 8.10 -8.02
N HIS A 57 -7.18 7.57 -6.82
CA HIS A 57 -8.08 7.78 -5.69
C HIS A 57 -7.34 8.48 -4.55
N MET A 58 -8.06 9.14 -3.65
CA MET A 58 -7.45 9.83 -2.51
C MET A 58 -6.94 8.82 -1.47
N LEU A 59 -5.85 9.14 -0.77
CA LEU A 59 -5.30 8.26 0.30
C LEU A 59 -6.35 7.91 1.35
N TYR A 60 -7.18 8.88 1.76
CA TYR A 60 -8.22 8.73 2.79
C TYR A 60 -9.40 7.84 2.38
N ASP A 61 -9.46 7.38 1.12
CA ASP A 61 -10.45 6.40 0.65
C ASP A 61 -10.04 4.96 1.03
N PHE A 62 -8.83 4.75 1.56
CA PHE A 62 -8.28 3.44 1.87
C PHE A 62 -7.69 3.35 3.27
N GLU A 63 -7.71 2.12 3.78
CA GLU A 63 -6.90 1.67 4.91
C GLU A 63 -5.63 0.99 4.37
N PHE A 64 -4.47 1.43 4.87
CA PHE A 64 -3.17 0.86 4.51
C PHE A 64 -2.79 -0.20 5.53
N LEU A 65 -2.51 -1.40 5.07
CA LEU A 65 -2.31 -2.57 5.93
C LEU A 65 -0.82 -2.86 6.12
N ILE A 66 -0.09 -3.07 5.03
CA ILE A 66 1.30 -3.53 5.02
C ILE A 66 2.02 -2.96 3.79
N GLU A 67 3.24 -2.46 3.97
CA GLU A 67 4.11 -2.08 2.84
C GLU A 67 4.66 -3.32 2.13
N ILE A 68 4.60 -3.32 0.80
CA ILE A 68 5.16 -4.36 -0.04
C ILE A 68 6.61 -3.97 -0.38
N GLY A 69 7.53 -4.45 0.46
CA GLY A 69 8.96 -4.31 0.24
C GLY A 69 9.50 -5.25 -0.85
N PRO A 70 10.76 -5.07 -1.26
CA PRO A 70 11.45 -6.04 -2.11
C PRO A 70 11.45 -7.43 -1.43
N PRO A 71 11.35 -8.53 -2.20
CA PRO A 71 11.42 -9.86 -1.63
C PRO A 71 12.77 -10.05 -0.94
N GLU A 72 12.76 -10.47 0.33
CA GLU A 72 13.97 -10.88 1.03
C GLU A 72 14.45 -12.20 0.41
N PHE A 73 15.42 -12.11 -0.50
CA PHE A 73 16.00 -13.28 -1.12
C PHE A 73 16.97 -13.94 -0.15
N GLN A 74 16.47 -14.82 0.72
CA GLN A 74 17.34 -15.70 1.51
C GLN A 74 17.96 -16.71 0.52
N ARG A 75 19.19 -16.45 0.07
CA ARG A 75 19.99 -17.52 -0.55
C ARG A 75 20.18 -18.59 0.51
N ASP A 76 19.58 -19.76 0.27
CA ASP A 76 19.84 -20.97 1.05
C ASP A 76 21.34 -21.07 1.31
N ALA A 77 21.73 -21.22 2.58
CA ALA A 77 23.10 -21.51 2.94
C ALA A 77 23.57 -22.73 2.14
N PRO A 78 24.85 -22.80 1.72
CA PRO A 78 25.32 -23.96 0.97
C PRO A 78 24.98 -25.22 1.75
N ILE A 79 24.20 -26.12 1.12
CA ILE A 79 24.02 -27.49 1.58
C ILE A 79 25.41 -28.13 1.59
N GLY A 80 26.01 -28.18 2.77
CA GLY A 80 27.25 -28.89 3.06
C GLY A 80 27.02 -30.38 3.24
#